data_AF-A0A2G4YUI0-F1
#
_entry.id   AF-A0A2G4YUI0-F1
#
_cell.length_a   1.000
_cell.length_b   1.000
_cell.length_c   1.000
_cell.angle_alpha   90.00
_cell.angle_beta   90.00
_cell.angle_gamma   90.00
#
_symmetry.space_group_name_H-M   'P 1'
#
loop_
_entity.id
_entity.type
_entity.pdbx_description
1 polymer ?
#
loop_
_entity_poly.entity_id
_entity_poly.type
_entity_poly.pdbx_seq_one_letter_code
_entity_poly.pdbx_strand_id
1 'polypeptide(L)'
;MAVLSWPYGLLKTTLKELTMNDYKTKRTPIHTYDLDRKPIVLVPLGGNIANGQHAKLLKKDYEELLSRGYSPNWCLMDDGSGRNQYVTLYDRMKENQVKVPRLIMSASTDQVIRYMDGNRLNLRRDNLHLQDRERHVTQIMEKKANAR
;
A
#
# COMPACT_ATOMS: atom_id res chain seq x y z
N MET A 1 29.55 -7.60 -54.50
CA MET A 1 29.55 -8.22 -53.16
C MET A 1 30.10 -7.20 -52.17
N ALA A 2 29.29 -6.75 -51.21
CA ALA A 2 29.73 -5.86 -50.15
C ALA A 2 29.30 -6.48 -48.81
N VAL A 3 30.28 -6.78 -47.96
CA VAL A 3 30.07 -7.37 -46.63
C VAL A 3 29.81 -6.23 -45.67
N LEU A 4 28.59 -6.16 -45.14
CA LEU A 4 28.21 -5.21 -44.09
C LEU A 4 28.74 -5.72 -42.74
N SER A 5 29.79 -5.08 -42.23
CA SER A 5 30.26 -5.22 -40.85
C SER A 5 29.36 -4.38 -39.94
N TRP A 6 28.61 -5.03 -39.05
CA TRP A 6 27.83 -4.38 -38.00
C TRP A 6 28.69 -4.29 -36.72
N PRO A 7 28.80 -3.11 -36.06
CA PRO A 7 29.43 -3.07 -34.75
C PRO A 7 28.45 -3.61 -33.70
N TYR A 8 28.78 -4.78 -33.17
CA TYR A 8 28.28 -5.25 -31.89
C TYR A 8 28.74 -4.30 -30.79
N GLY A 9 27.79 -3.68 -30.10
CA GLY A 9 28.06 -3.10 -28.79
C GLY A 9 27.33 -1.80 -28.54
N LEU A 10 26.09 -1.88 -28.02
CA LEU A 10 25.49 -0.92 -27.07
C LEU A 10 24.03 -1.31 -26.80
N LEU A 11 23.81 -2.45 -26.14
CA LEU A 11 22.51 -2.82 -25.56
C LEU A 11 22.65 -3.09 -24.06
N LYS A 12 23.15 -2.10 -23.31
CA LYS A 12 23.11 -2.11 -21.84
C LYS A 12 22.77 -0.75 -21.23
N THR A 13 22.00 0.07 -21.94
CA THR A 13 21.62 1.41 -21.44
C THR A 13 20.13 1.70 -21.63
N THR A 14 19.27 0.68 -21.51
CA THR A 14 17.82 0.87 -21.76
C THR A 14 16.93 0.04 -20.86
N LEU A 15 17.35 -0.21 -19.62
CA LEU A 15 16.47 -0.82 -18.59
C LEU A 15 16.52 -0.15 -17.22
N LYS A 16 17.51 0.74 -16.95
CA LYS A 16 17.61 1.47 -15.67
C LYS A 16 16.96 2.85 -15.67
N GLU A 17 16.76 3.49 -16.82
CA GLU A 17 16.16 4.84 -16.88
C GLU A 17 14.62 4.84 -16.84
N LEU A 18 13.97 3.71 -17.15
CA LEU A 18 12.51 3.60 -17.05
C LEU A 18 12.01 3.38 -15.62
N THR A 19 12.88 3.12 -14.64
CA THR A 19 12.48 2.85 -13.25
C THR A 19 12.61 4.05 -12.31
N MET A 20 13.16 5.17 -12.79
CA MET A 20 13.45 6.34 -11.94
C MET A 20 12.67 7.61 -12.28
N ASN A 21 11.74 7.63 -13.22
CA ASN A 21 10.97 8.86 -13.55
C ASN A 21 9.50 8.87 -13.11
N ASP A 22 9.02 7.81 -12.49
CA ASP A 22 7.59 7.65 -12.17
C ASP A 22 7.19 8.17 -10.78
N TYR A 23 8.10 8.89 -10.09
CA TYR A 23 7.84 9.44 -8.75
C TYR A 23 7.27 10.87 -8.75
N LYS A 24 7.28 11.57 -9.90
CA LYS A 24 6.79 12.96 -10.02
C LYS A 24 5.35 13.09 -10.51
N THR A 25 4.84 12.11 -11.26
CA THR A 25 3.46 12.18 -11.75
C THR A 25 2.51 11.77 -10.63
N LYS A 26 1.69 12.72 -10.16
CA LYS A 26 0.61 12.40 -9.22
C LYS A 26 -0.33 11.41 -9.90
N ARG A 27 -0.42 10.19 -9.36
CA ARG A 27 -1.36 9.19 -9.86
C ARG A 27 -2.77 9.66 -9.52
N THR A 28 -3.65 9.68 -10.52
CA THR A 28 -5.00 10.26 -10.34
C THR A 28 -5.90 9.24 -9.64
N PRO A 29 -6.45 9.56 -8.46
CA PRO A 29 -7.40 8.70 -7.77
C PRO A 29 -8.74 8.65 -8.54
N ILE A 30 -9.41 7.50 -8.50
CA ILE A 30 -10.73 7.33 -9.10
C ILE A 30 -11.78 7.50 -8.01
N HIS A 31 -12.68 8.44 -8.19
CA HIS A 31 -13.81 8.68 -7.28
C HIS A 31 -15.05 7.94 -7.79
N THR A 32 -15.67 7.14 -6.92
CA THR A 32 -16.85 6.35 -7.27
C THR A 32 -17.69 6.04 -6.03
N TYR A 33 -18.69 5.17 -6.16
CA TYR A 33 -19.51 4.66 -5.07
C TYR A 33 -19.30 3.15 -4.94
N ASP A 34 -19.28 2.65 -3.70
CA ASP A 34 -19.24 1.20 -3.46
C ASP A 34 -20.67 0.61 -3.52
N LEU A 35 -20.79 -0.71 -3.39
CA LEU A 35 -22.07 -1.43 -3.43
C LEU A 35 -23.08 -0.94 -2.37
N ASP A 36 -22.59 -0.46 -1.22
CA ASP A 36 -23.41 0.12 -0.16
C ASP A 36 -23.74 1.61 -0.38
N ARG A 37 -23.51 2.13 -1.59
CA ARG A 37 -23.72 3.52 -2.00
C ARG A 37 -22.92 4.55 -1.21
N LYS A 38 -21.91 4.14 -0.42
CA LYS A 38 -20.99 5.08 0.21
C LYS A 38 -19.97 5.59 -0.81
N PRO A 39 -19.61 6.88 -0.78
CA PRO A 39 -18.58 7.42 -1.65
C PRO A 39 -17.22 6.86 -1.26
N ILE A 40 -16.52 6.29 -2.25
CA ILE A 40 -15.19 5.70 -2.10
C ILE A 40 -14.20 6.33 -3.06
N VAL A 41 -12.93 6.12 -2.74
CA VAL A 41 -11.80 6.48 -3.59
C VAL A 41 -10.99 5.21 -3.84
N LEU A 42 -10.63 4.99 -5.11
CA LEU A 42 -9.67 3.99 -5.52
C LEU A 42 -8.35 4.70 -5.79
N VAL A 43 -7.39 4.52 -4.89
CA VAL A 43 -6.07 5.16 -4.97
C VAL A 43 -5.11 4.22 -5.69
N PRO A 44 -4.59 4.59 -6.87
CA PRO A 44 -3.62 3.78 -7.59
C PRO A 44 -2.32 3.63 -6.78
N LEU A 45 -1.87 2.38 -6.62
CA LEU A 45 -0.69 2.05 -5.86
C LEU A 45 0.54 1.95 -6.75
N GLY A 46 1.65 2.52 -6.28
CA GLY A 46 2.97 2.32 -6.87
C GLY A 46 3.76 1.20 -6.22
N GLY A 47 4.94 0.96 -6.78
CA GLY A 47 5.87 -0.06 -6.33
C GLY A 47 5.83 -1.31 -7.21
N ASN A 48 6.91 -2.08 -7.18
CA ASN A 48 7.12 -3.22 -8.09
C ASN A 48 6.07 -4.33 -7.94
N ILE A 49 5.43 -4.42 -6.78
CA ILE A 49 4.42 -5.46 -6.49
C ILE A 49 2.98 -4.99 -6.70
N ALA A 50 2.76 -3.70 -6.97
CA ALA A 50 1.41 -3.15 -7.05
C ALA A 50 0.71 -3.51 -8.37
N ASN A 51 1.42 -3.64 -9.50
CA ASN A 51 0.87 -4.13 -10.77
C ASN A 51 -0.52 -3.57 -11.16
N GLY A 52 -0.72 -2.25 -11.03
CA GLY A 52 -2.01 -1.60 -11.36
C GLY A 52 -3.12 -1.77 -10.31
N GLN A 53 -2.80 -2.29 -9.13
CA GLN A 53 -3.71 -2.39 -8.01
C GLN A 53 -4.09 -1.02 -7.44
N HIS A 54 -5.27 -0.98 -6.84
CA HIS A 54 -5.81 0.20 -6.19
C HIS A 54 -6.12 -0.12 -4.73
N ALA A 55 -5.81 0.81 -3.82
CA ALA A 55 -6.36 0.79 -2.48
C ALA A 55 -7.76 1.41 -2.49
N LYS A 56 -8.72 0.72 -1.89
CA LYS A 56 -10.10 1.17 -1.72
C LYS A 56 -10.28 1.77 -0.33
N LEU A 57 -10.78 2.99 -0.22
CA LEU A 57 -11.15 3.60 1.07
C LEU A 57 -12.36 4.53 0.94
N LEU A 58 -12.94 4.93 2.06
CA LEU A 58 -14.01 5.92 2.07
C LEU A 58 -13.46 7.29 1.67
N LYS A 59 -14.25 8.05 0.90
CA LYS A 59 -13.87 9.39 0.44
C LYS A 59 -13.47 10.32 1.58
N LYS A 60 -14.22 10.29 2.68
CA LYS A 60 -13.95 11.09 3.88
C LYS A 60 -12.55 10.82 4.46
N ASP A 61 -12.17 9.55 4.60
CA ASP A 61 -10.87 9.17 5.15
C ASP A 61 -9.72 9.60 4.20
N TYR A 62 -9.94 9.51 2.88
CA TYR A 62 -8.96 9.97 1.90
C TYR A 62 -8.72 11.49 2.00
N GLU A 63 -9.80 12.27 2.03
CA GLU A 63 -9.73 13.73 2.15
C GLU A 63 -9.08 14.17 3.46
N GLU A 64 -9.38 13.50 4.56
CA GLU A 64 -8.77 13.76 5.87
C GLU A 64 -7.25 13.49 5.87
N LEU A 65 -6.79 12.44 5.19
CA LEU A 65 -5.35 12.19 5.06
C LEU A 65 -4.66 13.30 4.25
N LEU A 66 -5.27 13.73 3.14
CA LEU A 66 -4.72 14.82 2.34
C LEU A 66 -4.72 16.15 3.10
N SER A 67 -5.77 16.46 3.85
CA SER A 67 -5.86 17.69 4.64
C SER A 67 -4.83 17.75 5.77
N ARG A 68 -4.38 16.59 6.26
CA ARG A 68 -3.27 16.46 7.22
C ARG A 68 -1.88 16.57 6.58
N GLY A 69 -1.81 16.78 5.26
CA GLY A 69 -0.55 16.97 4.53
C GLY A 69 0.12 15.67 4.06
N TYR A 70 -0.56 14.53 4.16
CA TYR A 70 -0.02 13.27 3.65
C TYR A 70 0.01 13.24 2.12
N SER A 71 1.01 12.54 1.56
CA SER A 71 1.18 12.41 0.11
C SER A 71 0.03 11.63 -0.53
N PRO A 72 -0.45 12.02 -1.72
CA PRO A 72 -1.39 11.21 -2.51
C PRO A 72 -0.70 10.03 -3.21
N ASN A 73 0.63 9.99 -3.24
CA ASN A 73 1.40 8.93 -3.89
C ASN A 73 1.63 7.77 -2.92
N TRP A 74 0.78 6.76 -3.00
CA TRP A 74 0.84 5.58 -2.14
C TRP A 74 1.56 4.44 -2.82
N CYS A 75 2.10 3.53 -2.02
CA CYS A 75 2.83 2.35 -2.47
C CYS A 75 2.31 1.09 -1.78
N LEU A 76 2.41 -0.04 -2.48
CA LEU A 76 2.28 -1.35 -1.86
C LEU A 76 3.69 -1.87 -1.53
N MET A 77 3.95 -2.11 -0.25
CA MET A 77 5.23 -2.63 0.24
C MET A 77 5.05 -3.99 0.90
N ASP A 78 6.03 -4.88 0.73
CA ASP A 78 6.13 -6.14 1.48
C ASP A 78 6.97 -5.92 2.76
N ASP A 79 6.78 -6.77 3.77
CA ASP A 79 7.62 -6.76 4.98
C ASP A 79 8.95 -7.53 4.82
N GLY A 80 9.29 -7.91 3.59
CA GLY A 80 10.49 -8.68 3.27
C GLY A 80 10.36 -10.17 3.54
N SER A 81 9.25 -10.64 4.12
CA SER A 81 8.99 -12.06 4.31
C SER A 81 8.25 -12.71 3.13
N GLY A 82 7.78 -11.89 2.17
CA GLY A 82 6.91 -12.33 1.07
C GLY A 82 5.49 -12.70 1.49
N ARG A 83 5.16 -12.62 2.79
CA ARG A 83 3.87 -13.08 3.34
C ARG A 83 2.87 -11.95 3.52
N ASN A 84 3.33 -10.71 3.58
CA ASN A 84 2.56 -9.63 4.14
C ASN A 84 2.81 -8.31 3.40
N GLN A 85 1.83 -7.92 2.61
CA GLN A 85 1.84 -6.64 1.92
C GLN A 85 1.09 -5.58 2.73
N TYR A 86 1.51 -4.33 2.63
CA TYR A 86 0.92 -3.18 3.30
C TYR A 86 0.87 -1.97 2.38
N VAL A 87 -0.25 -1.27 2.40
CA VAL A 87 -0.36 0.04 1.75
C VAL A 87 0.31 1.08 2.63
N THR A 88 1.27 1.80 2.06
CA THR A 88 2.02 2.86 2.75
C THR A 88 1.96 4.16 1.98
N LEU A 89 2.17 5.25 2.70
CA LEU A 89 2.42 6.57 2.15
C LEU A 89 3.62 7.20 2.85
N TYR A 90 4.23 8.17 2.18
CA TYR A 90 5.33 8.93 2.76
C TYR A 90 4.80 10.05 3.66
N ASP A 91 5.23 10.02 4.93
CA ASP A 91 5.02 11.09 5.90
C ASP A 91 6.21 12.06 5.82
N ARG A 92 5.94 13.27 5.31
CA ARG A 92 6.97 14.31 5.14
C ARG A 92 7.49 14.86 6.46
N MET A 93 6.68 14.86 7.52
CA MET A 93 7.07 15.41 8.81
C MET A 93 8.05 14.50 9.54
N LYS A 94 7.92 13.18 9.35
CA LYS A 94 8.76 12.16 9.98
C LYS A 94 9.81 11.57 9.04
N GLU A 95 9.84 12.05 7.80
CA GLU A 95 10.67 11.55 6.71
C GLU A 95 10.65 10.02 6.52
N ASN A 96 9.49 9.39 6.77
CA ASN A 96 9.39 7.93 6.79
C ASN A 96 8.09 7.42 6.14
N GLN A 97 8.07 6.14 5.77
CA GLN A 97 6.89 5.45 5.27
C GLN A 97 5.98 5.05 6.43
N VAL A 98 4.70 5.37 6.32
CA VAL A 98 3.69 5.04 7.33
C VAL A 98 2.60 4.18 6.71
N LYS A 99 2.14 3.18 7.45
CA LYS A 99 1.05 2.29 7.03
C LYS A 99 -0.28 3.05 7.05
N VAL A 100 -0.92 3.17 5.90
CA VAL A 100 -2.20 3.88 5.73
C VAL A 100 -3.31 3.36 6.67
N PRO A 101 -3.52 2.05 6.85
CA PRO A 101 -4.55 1.55 7.76
C PRO A 101 -4.40 2.07 9.20
N ARG A 102 -3.15 2.29 9.66
CA ARG A 102 -2.88 2.82 11.01
C ARG A 102 -3.25 4.29 11.13
N LEU A 103 -3.08 5.07 10.05
CA LEU A 103 -3.46 6.47 10.02
C LEU A 103 -4.98 6.62 10.07
N ILE A 104 -5.71 5.83 9.28
CA ILE A 104 -7.18 5.82 9.25
C ILE A 104 -7.73 5.50 10.65
N MET A 105 -7.23 4.43 11.28
CA MET A 105 -7.73 3.99 12.59
C MET A 105 -7.09 4.74 13.77
N SER A 106 -6.12 5.63 13.53
CA SER A 106 -5.35 6.32 14.58
C SER A 106 -4.79 5.35 15.64
N ALA A 107 -4.22 4.24 15.17
CA ALA A 107 -3.80 3.12 16.00
C ALA A 107 -2.56 3.45 16.85
N SER A 108 -2.59 3.11 18.14
CA SER A 108 -1.42 3.17 19.03
C SER A 108 -0.42 2.06 18.72
N THR A 109 0.82 2.18 19.19
CA THR A 109 1.89 1.17 19.00
C THR A 109 1.51 -0.22 19.49
N ASP A 110 0.62 -0.28 20.47
CA ASP A 110 0.22 -1.50 21.16
C ASP A 110 -1.02 -2.14 20.54
N GLN A 111 -1.47 -1.57 19.41
CA GLN A 111 -2.61 -2.06 18.65
C GLN A 111 -2.19 -2.56 17.28
N VAL A 112 -2.83 -3.66 16.88
CA VAL A 112 -2.69 -4.31 15.58
C VAL A 112 -3.93 -4.02 14.75
N ILE A 113 -3.74 -3.73 13.46
CA ILE A 113 -4.83 -3.56 12.50
C ILE A 113 -5.19 -4.92 11.88
N ARG A 114 -6.49 -5.18 11.79
CA ARG A 114 -7.07 -6.34 11.12
C ARG A 114 -8.09 -5.90 10.08
N TYR A 115 -8.26 -6.76 9.08
CA TYR A 115 -9.17 -6.57 7.95
C TYR A 115 -10.26 -7.62 8.04
N MET A 116 -11.52 -7.21 8.06
CA MET A 116 -12.66 -8.13 8.20
C MET A 116 -12.77 -9.07 6.99
N ASP A 117 -12.55 -8.55 5.79
CA ASP A 117 -12.60 -9.31 4.53
C ASP A 117 -11.30 -10.02 4.16
N GLY A 118 -10.24 -9.88 4.96
CA GLY A 118 -8.90 -10.41 4.66
C GLY A 118 -8.15 -9.69 3.53
N ASN A 119 -8.78 -8.74 2.83
CA ASN A 119 -8.18 -8.00 1.73
C ASN A 119 -7.49 -6.72 2.22
N ARG A 120 -6.15 -6.71 2.15
CA ARG A 120 -5.33 -5.58 2.63
C ARG A 120 -5.38 -4.33 1.76
N LEU A 121 -5.98 -4.43 0.57
CA LEU A 121 -6.23 -3.28 -0.30
C LEU A 121 -7.58 -2.62 0.02
N ASN A 122 -8.45 -3.27 0.78
CA ASN A 122 -9.69 -2.68 1.27
C ASN A 122 -9.45 -1.96 2.61
N LEU A 123 -9.10 -0.68 2.49
CA LEU A 123 -8.80 0.23 3.59
C LEU A 123 -10.01 1.02 4.08
N ARG A 124 -11.24 0.64 3.71
CA ARG A 124 -12.43 1.28 4.24
C ARG A 124 -12.45 1.15 5.77
N ARG A 125 -12.72 2.24 6.48
CA ARG A 125 -12.74 2.26 7.96
C ARG A 125 -13.65 1.18 8.55
N ASP A 126 -14.78 0.87 7.91
CA ASP A 126 -15.71 -0.18 8.32
C ASP A 126 -15.21 -1.61 8.05
N ASN A 127 -14.16 -1.79 7.26
CA ASN A 127 -13.45 -3.07 7.08
C ASN A 127 -12.30 -3.26 8.10
N LEU A 128 -11.93 -2.21 8.83
CA LEU A 128 -10.78 -2.21 9.73
C LEU A 128 -11.21 -2.34 11.19
N HIS A 129 -10.46 -3.12 11.96
CA HIS A 129 -10.60 -3.12 13.41
C HIS A 129 -9.25 -3.17 14.12
N LEU A 130 -9.25 -2.65 15.34
CA LEU A 130 -8.09 -2.66 16.23
C LEU A 130 -8.17 -3.88 17.14
N GLN A 131 -7.02 -4.51 17.33
CA GLN A 131 -6.84 -5.59 18.29
C GLN A 131 -5.64 -5.27 19.16
N ASP A 132 -5.80 -5.38 20.48
CA ASP A 132 -4.68 -5.19 21.41
C ASP A 132 -3.61 -6.26 21.17
N ARG A 133 -2.35 -5.83 21.16
CA ARG A 133 -1.22 -6.70 20.85
C ARG A 133 -1.07 -7.84 21.85
N GLU A 134 -1.31 -7.58 23.13
CA GLU A 134 -1.26 -8.61 24.17
C GLU A 134 -2.28 -9.72 23.90
N ARG A 135 -3.55 -9.33 23.69
CA ARG A 135 -4.62 -10.27 23.33
C ARG A 135 -4.26 -11.07 22.08
N HIS A 136 -3.67 -10.41 21.08
CA HIS A 136 -3.25 -11.08 19.86
C HIS A 136 -2.15 -12.12 20.10
N VAL A 137 -1.13 -11.78 20.90
CA VAL A 137 -0.06 -12.72 21.25
C VAL A 137 -0.61 -13.91 22.01
N THR A 138 -1.47 -13.69 23.00
CA THR A 138 -2.13 -14.76 23.77
C THR A 138 -2.88 -15.72 22.85
N GLN A 139 -3.72 -15.20 21.94
CA GLN A 139 -4.45 -16.02 20.97
C GLN A 139 -3.53 -16.84 20.04
N ILE A 140 -2.38 -16.27 19.61
CA ILE A 140 -1.40 -17.01 18.82
C ILE A 140 -0.82 -18.17 19.65
N MET A 141 -0.48 -17.92 20.91
CA MET A 141 0.14 -18.91 21.79
C MET A 141 -0.82 -20.06 22.10
N GLU A 142 -2.07 -19.74 22.44
CA GLU A 142 -3.15 -20.72 22.66
C GLU A 142 -3.39 -21.58 21.41
N LYS A 143 -3.49 -20.95 20.23
CA LYS A 143 -3.69 -21.69 18.98
C LYS A 143 -2.53 -22.63 18.66
N LYS A 144 -1.29 -22.24 18.97
CA LYS A 144 -0.10 -23.10 18.81
C LYS A 144 -0.07 -24.26 19.81
N ALA A 145 -0.55 -24.04 21.03
CA ALA A 145 -0.64 -25.09 22.05
C ALA A 145 -1.66 -26.17 21.66
N ASN A 146 -2.81 -25.77 21.13
CA ASN A 146 -3.89 -26.67 20.72
C ASN A 146 -3.66 -27.40 19.37
N ALA A 147 -2.62 -27.01 18.64
CA ALA A 147 -2.26 -27.63 17.36
C ALA A 147 -1.21 -28.76 17.50
N ARG A 148 -0.86 -29.12 18.74
CA ARG A 148 0.04 -30.22 19.10
C ARG A 148 -0.77 -31.35 19.75
#